data_AF-A0A7C1ZIU2-F1
#
_entry.id   AF-A0A7C1ZIU2-F1
#
_cell.length_a   1.000
_cell.length_b   1.000
_cell.length_c   1.000
_cell.angle_alpha   90.00
_cell.angle_beta   90.00
_cell.angle_gamma   90.00
#
_symmetry.space_group_name_H-M   'P 1'
#
loop_
_entity.id
_entity.type
_entity.pdbx_description
1 polymer ?
#
loop_
_entity_poly.entity_id
_entity_poly.type
_entity_poly.pdbx_seq_one_letter_code
_entity_poly.pdbx_strand_id
1 'polypeptide(L)'
;MLTVILGIGFESAELYASGIKEPEIEPGKPTIGIVHITFETTFFYETVHYKSFDLSYRRQWERLAERYDFNLIQLEGGVAFDTTRLAVQRLIDLGVDAILLFQHEPSVVVVPVELEQKAGILIAVHGIRPLEGVAVPYIGFAEYETCYELGKQFAQYFRENNPGKQAKVIILDSRTVISDIERERGFTDGFKSVLPDAAFFNELEDTGSPQSVRGVLQAHLLRNEGINLIFATSDLRAHAARATLGILMGE
;
A
#
# COMPACT_ATOMS: atom_id res chain seq x y z
N MET A 1 6.36 -40.29 32.95
CA MET A 1 5.10 -39.54 33.07
C MET A 1 5.45 -38.09 32.77
N LEU A 2 5.14 -37.63 31.56
CA LEU A 2 5.57 -36.34 31.03
C LEU A 2 4.42 -35.34 31.28
N THR A 3 4.61 -34.39 32.19
CA THR A 3 3.66 -33.31 32.41
C THR A 3 3.86 -32.26 31.31
N VAL A 4 2.94 -32.24 30.36
CA VAL A 4 2.84 -31.16 29.36
C VAL A 4 2.16 -29.97 30.03
N ILE A 5 2.86 -28.84 30.08
CA ILE A 5 2.26 -27.56 30.45
C ILE A 5 1.57 -27.00 29.19
N LEU A 6 0.23 -27.04 29.18
CA LEU A 6 -0.60 -26.30 28.23
C LEU A 6 -0.77 -24.87 28.75
N GLY A 7 0.05 -23.96 28.24
CA GLY A 7 -0.18 -22.52 28.37
C GLY A 7 -0.96 -22.03 27.15
N ILE A 8 -2.28 -21.90 27.28
CA ILE A 8 -3.08 -21.05 26.39
C ILE A 8 -2.89 -19.63 26.93
N GLY A 9 -1.83 -18.96 26.47
CA GLY A 9 -1.66 -17.53 26.67
C GLY A 9 -2.53 -16.82 25.66
N PHE A 10 -3.75 -16.45 26.04
CA PHE A 10 -4.37 -15.27 25.45
C PHE A 10 -3.56 -14.07 26.00
N GLU A 11 -2.51 -13.69 25.28
CA GLU A 11 -1.96 -12.35 25.43
C GLU A 11 -3.11 -11.39 25.10
N SER A 12 -3.51 -10.59 26.09
CA SER A 12 -4.56 -9.59 25.91
C SER A 12 -4.15 -8.67 24.76
N ALA A 13 -5.13 -8.28 23.93
CA ALA A 13 -4.94 -7.30 22.86
C ALA A 13 -4.33 -5.96 23.35
N GLU A 14 -4.29 -5.74 24.67
CA GLU A 14 -3.59 -4.63 25.33
C GLU A 14 -2.06 -4.68 25.13
N LEU A 15 -1.45 -5.86 24.92
CA LEU A 15 0.01 -5.96 24.73
C LEU A 15 0.47 -5.60 23.29
N TYR A 16 -0.39 -5.65 22.28
CA TYR A 16 0.02 -5.31 20.91
C TYR A 16 0.08 -3.79 20.64
N ALA A 17 -0.41 -2.96 21.56
CA ALA A 17 -0.12 -1.52 21.54
C ALA A 17 1.23 -1.17 22.22
N SER A 18 1.97 -2.16 22.73
CA SER A 18 3.19 -1.93 23.49
C SER A 18 4.44 -1.97 22.60
N GLY A 19 4.81 -0.80 22.05
CA GLY A 19 5.99 -0.75 21.17
C GLY A 19 6.64 0.60 20.90
N ILE A 20 6.10 1.74 21.33
CA ILE A 20 6.79 3.03 21.20
C ILE A 20 6.86 3.72 22.55
N LYS A 21 8.06 4.13 22.95
CA LYS A 21 8.27 5.11 24.01
C LYS A 21 7.44 6.35 23.67
N GLU A 22 6.40 6.65 24.44
CA GLU A 22 5.58 7.84 24.22
C GLU A 22 6.50 9.07 24.07
N PRO A 23 6.43 9.80 22.94
CA PRO A 23 7.26 10.96 22.75
C PRO A 23 6.92 11.99 23.83
N GLU A 24 7.91 12.73 24.31
CA GLU A 24 7.66 13.86 25.18
C GLU A 24 6.82 14.88 24.40
N ILE A 25 5.57 15.06 24.82
CA ILE A 25 4.65 16.03 24.23
C ILE A 25 5.11 17.40 24.73
N GLU A 26 5.64 18.22 23.82
CA GLU A 26 5.98 19.59 24.14
C GLU A 26 4.70 20.45 24.22
N PRO A 27 4.42 21.11 25.36
CA PRO A 27 3.23 21.93 25.51
C PRO A 27 3.22 23.09 24.51
N GLY A 28 2.07 23.32 23.87
CA GLY A 28 1.86 24.42 22.92
C GLY A 28 2.19 24.10 21.46
N LYS A 29 2.70 22.90 21.16
CA LYS A 29 2.81 22.39 19.79
C LYS A 29 1.60 21.53 19.42
N PRO A 30 1.11 21.57 18.17
CA PRO A 30 0.10 20.62 17.70
C PRO A 30 0.60 19.18 17.87
N THR A 31 -0.30 18.27 18.21
CA THR A 31 -0.01 16.84 18.39
C THR A 31 -0.79 16.03 17.37
N ILE A 32 -0.06 15.35 16.47
CA ILE A 32 -0.62 14.50 15.43
C ILE A 32 -0.38 13.05 15.80
N GLY A 33 -1.47 12.29 15.90
CA GLY A 33 -1.46 10.84 16.09
C GLY A 33 -1.53 10.10 14.76
N ILE A 34 -0.74 9.04 14.58
CA ILE A 34 -0.80 8.20 13.38
C ILE A 34 -0.92 6.74 13.79
N VAL A 35 -1.94 6.08 13.26
CA VAL A 35 -2.15 4.64 13.42
C VAL A 35 -1.68 3.95 12.15
N HIS A 36 -0.60 3.19 12.25
CA HIS A 36 -0.03 2.38 11.16
C HIS A 36 -0.67 0.99 11.16
N ILE A 37 -0.65 0.29 10.02
CA ILE A 37 -1.10 -1.11 9.98
C ILE A 37 -0.07 -1.98 10.72
N THR A 38 1.22 -1.75 10.50
CA THR A 38 2.27 -2.46 11.20
C THR A 38 3.56 -1.65 11.40
N PHE A 39 4.30 -1.96 12.47
CA PHE A 39 5.68 -1.50 12.65
C PHE A 39 6.72 -2.47 12.14
N GLU A 40 6.31 -3.65 11.69
CA GLU A 40 7.20 -4.57 11.00
C GLU A 40 7.88 -3.83 9.84
N THR A 41 9.20 -3.92 9.82
CA THR A 41 10.02 -3.19 8.84
C THR A 41 10.03 -3.87 7.47
N THR A 42 9.51 -5.10 7.43
CA THR A 42 9.62 -6.03 6.33
C THR A 42 8.34 -6.84 6.23
N PHE A 43 7.75 -6.87 5.05
CA PHE A 43 6.77 -7.90 4.73
C PHE A 43 7.47 -9.04 4.03
N PHE A 44 7.25 -10.24 4.54
CA PHE A 44 7.63 -11.47 3.85
C PHE A 44 6.37 -12.08 3.27
N TYR A 45 6.20 -11.94 1.96
CA TYR A 45 5.09 -12.56 1.26
C TYR A 45 5.66 -13.60 0.30
N GLU A 46 5.43 -14.86 0.64
CA GLU A 46 5.96 -16.03 -0.05
C GLU A 46 7.49 -16.02 -0.21
N THR A 47 8.02 -15.73 -1.41
CA THR A 47 9.48 -15.72 -1.68
C THR A 47 10.02 -14.30 -1.85
N VAL A 48 9.19 -13.28 -1.67
CA VAL A 48 9.58 -11.88 -1.88
C VAL A 48 9.65 -11.17 -0.54
N HIS A 49 10.82 -10.60 -0.28
CA HIS A 49 11.05 -9.74 0.85
C HIS A 49 10.93 -8.28 0.41
N TYR A 50 9.98 -7.54 0.98
CA TYR A 50 9.80 -6.12 0.68
C TYR A 50 9.78 -5.27 1.94
N LYS A 51 10.28 -4.03 1.85
CA LYS A 51 10.22 -3.10 2.98
C LYS A 51 8.78 -2.67 3.18
N SER A 52 8.32 -2.63 4.43
CA SER A 52 6.98 -2.17 4.74
C SER A 52 6.76 -0.74 4.26
N PHE A 53 5.62 -0.49 3.61
CA PHE A 53 5.16 0.85 3.28
C PHE A 53 5.10 1.72 4.55
N ASP A 54 4.64 1.15 5.66
CA ASP A 54 4.53 1.84 6.94
C ASP A 54 5.90 2.25 7.49
N LEU A 55 6.97 1.48 7.27
CA LEU A 55 8.32 1.94 7.62
C LEU A 55 8.69 3.23 6.87
N SER A 56 8.37 3.29 5.58
CA SER A 56 8.64 4.48 4.78
C SER A 56 7.81 5.66 5.27
N TYR A 57 6.52 5.46 5.55
CA TYR A 57 5.65 6.49 6.10
C TYR A 57 6.12 6.99 7.47
N ARG A 58 6.45 6.09 8.41
CA ARG A 58 6.94 6.46 9.74
C ARG A 58 8.14 7.39 9.69
N ARG A 59 9.14 7.04 8.87
CA ARG A 59 10.33 7.89 8.68
C ARG A 59 10.02 9.23 8.05
N GLN A 60 9.04 9.30 7.16
CA GLN A 60 8.64 10.59 6.59
C GLN A 60 7.88 11.43 7.60
N TRP A 61 7.00 10.83 8.40
CA TRP A 61 6.31 11.54 9.46
C TRP A 61 7.26 12.08 10.52
N GLU A 62 8.28 11.33 10.93
CA GLU A 62 9.36 11.81 11.79
C GLU A 62 10.04 13.06 11.21
N ARG A 63 10.41 13.02 9.92
CA ARG A 63 11.02 14.17 9.22
C ARG A 63 10.06 15.35 9.10
N LEU A 64 8.77 15.11 8.90
CA LEU A 64 7.76 16.15 8.82
C LEU A 64 7.53 16.80 10.19
N ALA A 65 7.52 16.00 11.26
CA ALA A 65 7.41 16.48 12.64
C ALA A 65 8.56 17.42 12.98
N GLU A 66 9.79 17.04 12.67
CA GLU A 66 10.97 17.90 12.83
C GLU A 66 10.89 19.16 11.96
N ARG A 67 10.46 19.02 10.70
CA ARG A 67 10.43 20.14 9.75
C ARG A 67 9.34 21.18 10.05
N TYR A 68 8.19 20.73 10.51
CA TYR A 68 7.01 21.57 10.73
C TYR A 68 6.69 21.81 12.21
N ASP A 69 7.55 21.33 13.11
CA ASP A 69 7.52 21.56 14.55
C ASP A 69 6.20 21.16 15.24
N PHE A 70 5.83 19.88 15.10
CA PHE A 70 4.68 19.29 15.78
C PHE A 70 5.05 18.02 16.56
N ASN A 71 4.30 17.70 17.62
CA ASN A 71 4.44 16.46 18.37
C ASN A 71 3.86 15.30 17.56
N LEU A 72 4.60 14.23 17.37
CA LEU A 72 4.17 13.07 16.60
C LEU A 72 4.02 11.85 17.51
N ILE A 73 2.82 11.28 17.59
CA ILE A 73 2.58 9.99 18.26
C ILE A 73 2.28 8.95 17.19
N GLN A 74 3.00 7.84 17.17
CA GLN A 74 2.78 6.76 16.21
C GLN A 74 2.40 5.48 16.97
N LEU A 75 1.30 4.84 16.58
CA LEU A 75 0.82 3.57 17.15
C LEU A 75 0.65 2.52 16.05
N GLU A 76 0.75 1.26 16.44
CA GLU A 76 0.45 0.11 15.57
C GLU A 76 -1.01 -0.31 15.79
N GLY A 77 -1.81 -0.27 14.73
CA GLY A 77 -3.22 -0.66 14.71
C GLY A 77 -3.45 -2.10 14.29
N GLY A 78 -2.46 -2.77 13.68
CA GLY A 78 -2.59 -4.16 13.23
C GLY A 78 -3.60 -4.36 12.10
N VAL A 79 -3.87 -5.62 11.80
CA VAL A 79 -4.91 -6.04 10.83
C VAL A 79 -6.25 -6.39 11.49
N ALA A 80 -6.33 -6.39 12.82
CA ALA A 80 -7.58 -6.66 13.52
C ALA A 80 -8.35 -5.37 13.80
N PHE A 81 -9.68 -5.41 13.64
CA PHE A 81 -10.56 -4.27 13.95
C PHE A 81 -10.34 -3.74 15.37
N ASP A 82 -10.25 -4.65 16.36
CA ASP A 82 -10.12 -4.26 17.76
C ASP A 82 -8.79 -3.58 18.08
N THR A 83 -7.69 -4.04 17.49
CA THR A 83 -6.38 -3.39 17.71
C THR A 83 -6.36 -1.99 17.10
N THR A 84 -6.96 -1.82 15.92
CA THR A 84 -7.08 -0.50 15.29
C THR A 84 -7.95 0.44 16.11
N ARG A 85 -9.11 -0.05 16.58
CA ARG A 85 -10.02 0.70 17.46
C ARG A 85 -9.33 1.14 18.75
N LEU A 86 -8.58 0.25 19.39
CA LEU A 86 -7.86 0.55 20.63
C LEU A 86 -6.74 1.58 20.40
N ALA A 87 -6.01 1.49 19.29
CA ALA A 87 -5.00 2.49 18.93
C ALA A 87 -5.62 3.88 18.73
N VAL A 88 -6.75 3.98 18.02
CA VAL A 88 -7.47 5.25 17.84
C VAL A 88 -7.97 5.79 19.18
N GLN A 89 -8.59 4.95 20.02
CA GLN A 89 -9.02 5.36 21.36
C GLN A 89 -7.85 5.88 22.20
N ARG A 90 -6.69 5.22 22.14
CA ARG A 90 -5.51 5.65 22.87
C ARG A 90 -5.04 7.05 22.45
N LEU A 91 -5.07 7.36 21.16
CA LEU A 91 -4.73 8.71 20.66
C LEU A 91 -5.74 9.75 21.15
N ILE A 92 -7.03 9.41 21.16
CA ILE A 92 -8.08 10.28 21.73
C ILE A 92 -7.81 10.55 23.21
N ASP A 93 -7.51 9.52 24.00
CA ASP A 93 -7.23 9.63 25.43
C ASP A 93 -5.95 10.45 25.73
N LEU A 94 -4.98 10.42 24.81
CA LEU A 94 -3.76 11.23 24.85
C LEU A 94 -3.99 12.69 24.45
N GLY A 95 -5.19 13.05 24.00
CA GLY A 95 -5.55 14.43 23.65
C GLY A 95 -4.84 14.95 22.41
N VAL A 96 -4.64 14.11 21.39
CA VAL A 96 -4.09 14.57 20.11
C VAL A 96 -5.05 15.53 19.39
N ASP A 97 -4.52 16.43 18.57
CA ASP A 97 -5.32 17.39 17.80
C ASP A 97 -5.90 16.77 16.52
N ALA A 98 -5.21 15.77 15.95
CA ALA A 98 -5.65 15.08 14.74
C ALA A 98 -5.09 13.65 14.66
N ILE A 99 -5.80 12.79 13.94
CA ILE A 99 -5.43 11.38 13.69
C ILE A 99 -5.35 11.11 12.19
N LEU A 100 -4.27 10.48 11.75
CA LEU A 100 -4.20 9.80 10.45
C LEU A 100 -4.24 8.29 10.65
N LEU A 101 -5.26 7.64 10.09
CA LEU A 101 -5.47 6.20 10.18
C LEU A 101 -5.06 5.52 8.86
N PHE A 102 -4.07 4.64 8.91
CA PHE A 102 -3.75 3.73 7.82
C PHE A 102 -4.64 2.50 7.92
N GLN A 103 -5.41 2.21 6.88
CA GLN A 103 -6.31 1.06 6.85
C GLN A 103 -5.99 0.09 5.71
N HIS A 104 -6.17 -1.19 6.00
CA HIS A 104 -5.88 -2.31 5.09
C HIS A 104 -7.15 -2.93 4.47
N GLU A 105 -8.35 -2.48 4.87
CA GLU A 105 -9.61 -2.85 4.24
C GLU A 105 -10.66 -1.74 4.42
N PRO A 106 -11.71 -1.66 3.58
CA PRO A 106 -12.67 -0.54 3.60
C PRO A 106 -13.51 -0.41 4.88
N SER A 107 -13.73 -1.51 5.60
CA SER A 107 -14.69 -1.57 6.72
C SER A 107 -14.08 -1.19 8.08
N VAL A 108 -12.75 -1.25 8.21
CA VAL A 108 -12.02 -1.02 9.47
C VAL A 108 -12.22 0.38 10.04
N VAL A 109 -12.51 1.36 9.19
CA VAL A 109 -12.62 2.77 9.59
C VAL A 109 -13.95 3.18 10.20
N VAL A 110 -15.01 2.37 10.10
CA VAL A 110 -16.34 2.76 10.56
C VAL A 110 -16.35 3.13 12.05
N VAL A 111 -15.82 2.25 12.91
CA VAL A 111 -15.78 2.51 14.36
C VAL A 111 -14.82 3.65 14.74
N PRO A 112 -13.58 3.73 14.20
CA PRO A 112 -12.72 4.90 14.38
C PRO A 112 -13.37 6.25 14.06
N VAL A 113 -14.16 6.35 12.99
CA VAL A 113 -14.86 7.59 12.62
C VAL A 113 -15.96 7.92 13.62
N GLU A 114 -16.70 6.93 14.12
CA GLU A 114 -17.68 7.17 15.18
C GLU A 114 -17.04 7.65 16.49
N LEU A 115 -15.85 7.15 16.83
CA LEU A 115 -15.08 7.62 17.99
C LEU A 115 -14.63 9.06 17.80
N GLU A 116 -14.15 9.41 16.62
CA GLU A 116 -13.77 10.77 16.25
C GLU A 116 -14.95 11.74 16.40
N GLN A 117 -16.10 11.43 15.81
CA GLN A 117 -17.29 12.27 15.86
C GLN A 117 -17.78 12.53 17.31
N LYS A 118 -17.61 11.55 18.19
CA LYS A 118 -17.95 11.68 19.63
C LYS A 118 -16.95 12.54 20.40
N ALA A 119 -15.67 12.43 20.05
CA ALA A 119 -14.58 13.13 20.72
C ALA A 119 -14.34 14.56 20.21
N GLY A 120 -14.79 14.87 18.98
CA GLY A 120 -14.54 16.16 18.34
C GLY A 120 -13.09 16.36 17.89
N ILE A 121 -12.34 15.26 17.71
CA ILE A 121 -10.99 15.25 17.14
C ILE A 121 -11.11 15.23 15.61
N LEU A 122 -10.06 15.53 14.84
CA LEU A 122 -10.09 15.36 13.39
C LEU A 122 -9.48 14.01 13.00
N ILE A 123 -10.14 13.22 12.15
CA ILE A 123 -9.57 12.00 11.56
C ILE A 123 -9.53 12.06 10.03
N ALA A 124 -8.41 11.63 9.45
CA ALA A 124 -8.28 11.34 8.03
C ALA A 124 -7.76 9.91 7.83
N VAL A 125 -7.95 9.38 6.62
CA VAL A 125 -7.70 7.95 6.34
C VAL A 125 -6.79 7.80 5.14
N HIS A 126 -5.84 6.88 5.22
CA HIS A 126 -4.90 6.55 4.15
C HIS A 126 -4.83 5.03 3.93
N GLY A 127 -4.33 4.61 2.77
CA GLY A 127 -4.27 3.21 2.35
C GLY A 127 -5.48 2.86 1.49
N ILE A 128 -6.31 1.93 1.94
CA ILE A 128 -7.53 1.54 1.20
C ILE A 128 -8.62 2.60 1.36
N ARG A 129 -9.44 2.80 0.33
CA ARG A 129 -10.57 3.75 0.38
C ARG A 129 -11.67 3.22 1.31
N PRO A 130 -12.29 4.06 2.17
CA PRO A 130 -13.45 3.69 2.97
C PRO A 130 -14.63 3.20 2.11
N LEU A 131 -15.55 2.45 2.74
CA LEU A 131 -16.85 2.13 2.13
C LEU A 131 -17.62 3.41 1.76
N GLU A 132 -18.43 3.32 0.69
CA GLU A 132 -19.33 4.40 0.31
C GLU A 132 -20.29 4.74 1.47
N GLY A 133 -20.49 6.04 1.71
CA GLY A 133 -21.31 6.54 2.82
C GLY A 133 -20.57 6.81 4.13
N VAL A 134 -19.32 6.35 4.29
CA VAL A 134 -18.49 6.74 5.44
C VAL A 134 -17.93 8.14 5.19
N ALA A 135 -18.47 9.14 5.91
CA ALA A 135 -18.06 10.53 5.78
C ALA A 135 -16.74 10.80 6.51
N VAL A 136 -15.62 10.50 5.86
CA VAL A 136 -14.28 10.75 6.37
C VAL A 136 -13.34 11.21 5.25
N PRO A 137 -12.46 12.22 5.47
CA PRO A 137 -11.44 12.57 4.51
C PRO A 137 -10.53 11.39 4.17
N TYR A 138 -10.41 11.09 2.88
CA TYR A 138 -9.47 10.10 2.36
C TYR A 138 -8.28 10.80 1.72
N ILE A 139 -7.09 10.45 2.18
CA ILE A 139 -5.80 10.86 1.64
C ILE A 139 -5.26 9.66 0.88
N GLY A 140 -5.20 9.75 -0.45
CA GLY A 140 -4.67 8.68 -1.28
C GLY A 140 -4.18 9.22 -2.60
N PHE A 141 -3.77 8.31 -3.48
CA PHE A 141 -3.29 8.66 -4.80
C PHE A 141 -4.47 8.84 -5.76
N ALA A 142 -4.34 9.81 -6.66
CA ALA A 142 -5.18 9.90 -7.84
C ALA A 142 -4.68 8.82 -8.83
N GLU A 143 -5.12 7.58 -8.62
CA GLU A 143 -4.55 6.38 -9.26
C GLU A 143 -4.52 6.50 -10.78
N TYR A 144 -5.66 6.88 -11.38
CA TYR A 144 -5.78 7.04 -12.83
C TYR A 144 -4.86 8.16 -13.35
N GLU A 145 -4.97 9.37 -12.81
CA GLU A 145 -4.22 10.54 -13.28
C GLU A 145 -2.71 10.34 -13.13
N THR A 146 -2.30 9.75 -12.00
CA THR A 146 -0.89 9.44 -11.73
C THR A 146 -0.36 8.44 -12.75
N CYS A 147 -1.10 7.34 -12.98
CA CYS A 147 -0.70 6.33 -13.95
C CYS A 147 -0.82 6.80 -15.39
N TYR A 148 -1.72 7.73 -15.71
CA TYR A 148 -1.81 8.37 -17.02
C TYR A 148 -0.55 9.14 -17.36
N GLU A 149 -0.09 10.01 -16.45
CA GLU A 149 1.16 10.73 -16.68
C GLU A 149 2.38 9.79 -16.69
N LEU A 150 2.38 8.74 -15.87
CA LEU A 150 3.43 7.70 -15.91
C LEU A 150 3.47 7.00 -17.28
N GLY A 151 2.33 6.52 -17.77
CA GLY A 151 2.22 5.82 -19.05
C GLY A 151 2.68 6.69 -20.21
N LYS A 152 2.28 7.98 -20.20
CA LYS A 152 2.71 8.97 -21.19
C LYS A 152 4.22 9.21 -21.17
N GLN A 153 4.80 9.41 -19.99
CA GLN A 153 6.25 9.62 -19.85
C GLN A 153 7.04 8.37 -20.28
N PHE A 154 6.56 7.18 -19.92
CA PHE A 154 7.23 5.94 -20.28
C PHE A 154 7.11 5.63 -21.78
N ALA A 155 5.99 5.95 -22.42
CA ALA A 155 5.85 5.84 -23.87
C ALA A 155 6.77 6.81 -24.62
N GLN A 156 6.95 8.04 -24.12
CA GLN A 156 7.93 8.99 -24.66
C GLN A 156 9.34 8.43 -24.57
N TYR A 157 9.72 7.94 -23.38
CA TYR A 157 11.02 7.29 -23.16
C TYR A 157 11.21 6.09 -24.10
N PHE A 158 10.22 5.22 -24.24
CA PHE A 158 10.30 4.05 -25.11
C PHE A 158 10.51 4.46 -26.57
N ARG A 159 9.74 5.42 -27.08
CA ARG A 159 9.87 5.94 -28.46
C ARG A 159 11.27 6.46 -28.75
N GLU A 160 11.88 7.16 -27.80
CA GLU A 160 13.22 7.75 -27.94
C GLU A 160 14.34 6.70 -27.87
N ASN A 161 14.18 5.69 -27.02
CA ASN A 161 15.24 4.71 -26.74
C ASN A 161 15.10 3.39 -27.51
N ASN A 162 13.96 3.15 -28.15
CA ASN A 162 13.68 1.96 -28.94
C ASN A 162 13.11 2.32 -30.32
N PRO A 163 13.84 3.12 -31.12
CA PRO A 163 13.33 3.61 -32.40
C PRO A 163 12.97 2.44 -33.32
N GLY A 164 11.78 2.52 -33.93
CA GLY A 164 11.28 1.51 -34.87
C GLY A 164 10.78 0.20 -34.23
N LYS A 165 10.82 0.06 -32.90
CA LYS A 165 10.22 -1.09 -32.22
C LYS A 165 8.76 -0.80 -31.86
N GLN A 166 7.90 -1.79 -32.04
CA GLN A 166 6.54 -1.75 -31.50
C GLN A 166 6.59 -2.03 -29.99
N ALA A 167 5.89 -1.20 -29.21
CA ALA A 167 5.70 -1.45 -27.78
C ALA A 167 4.72 -2.62 -27.58
N LYS A 168 5.16 -3.64 -26.83
CA LYS A 168 4.41 -4.85 -26.49
C LYS A 168 4.47 -5.04 -24.98
N VAL A 169 3.39 -4.68 -24.30
CA VAL A 169 3.33 -4.49 -22.85
C VAL A 169 2.52 -5.60 -22.19
N ILE A 170 3.10 -6.34 -21.26
CA ILE A 170 2.34 -7.17 -20.32
C ILE A 170 1.81 -6.28 -19.20
N ILE A 171 0.53 -6.45 -18.85
CA ILE A 171 -0.06 -5.86 -17.65
C ILE A 171 -0.21 -6.94 -16.58
N LEU A 172 0.42 -6.73 -15.42
CA LEU A 172 0.25 -7.55 -14.23
C LEU A 172 -0.72 -6.82 -13.28
N ASP A 173 -1.92 -7.38 -13.14
CA ASP A 173 -3.02 -6.73 -12.43
C ASP A 173 -4.01 -7.73 -11.77
N SER A 174 -4.76 -7.24 -10.79
CA SER A 174 -5.97 -7.87 -10.22
C SER A 174 -7.18 -6.95 -10.39
N ARG A 175 -8.11 -7.31 -11.28
CA ARG A 175 -9.29 -6.47 -11.58
C ARG A 175 -10.43 -6.65 -10.59
N THR A 176 -10.11 -7.19 -9.42
CA THR A 176 -10.99 -7.20 -8.26
C THR A 176 -10.72 -6.02 -7.31
N VAL A 177 -9.61 -5.30 -7.51
CA VAL A 177 -9.20 -4.16 -6.69
C VAL A 177 -9.34 -2.87 -7.48
N ILE A 178 -10.24 -1.98 -7.06
CA ILE A 178 -10.56 -0.73 -7.78
C ILE A 178 -9.33 0.14 -8.05
N SER A 179 -8.40 0.23 -7.10
CA SER A 179 -7.15 0.99 -7.27
C SER A 179 -6.31 0.42 -8.40
N ASP A 180 -6.22 -0.91 -8.50
CA ASP A 180 -5.39 -1.53 -9.51
C ASP A 180 -6.02 -1.39 -10.91
N ILE A 181 -7.36 -1.47 -11.01
CA ILE A 181 -8.12 -1.17 -12.24
C ILE A 181 -7.83 0.25 -12.73
N GLU A 182 -7.90 1.25 -11.85
CA GLU A 182 -7.65 2.64 -12.23
C GLU A 182 -6.18 2.88 -12.62
N ARG A 183 -5.22 2.18 -11.98
CA ARG A 183 -3.80 2.21 -12.38
C ARG A 183 -3.59 1.62 -13.77
N GLU A 184 -4.15 0.44 -14.07
CA GLU A 184 -4.09 -0.17 -15.40
C GLU A 184 -4.69 0.77 -16.46
N ARG A 185 -5.89 1.30 -16.19
CA ARG A 185 -6.60 2.15 -17.15
C ARG A 185 -5.81 3.44 -17.42
N GLY A 186 -5.38 4.11 -16.35
CA GLY A 186 -4.55 5.30 -16.44
C GLY A 186 -3.28 5.05 -17.26
N PHE A 187 -2.51 4.02 -16.90
CA PHE A 187 -1.26 3.69 -17.61
C PHE A 187 -1.50 3.40 -19.09
N THR A 188 -2.50 2.58 -19.41
CA THR A 188 -2.82 2.20 -20.79
C THR A 188 -3.24 3.40 -21.63
N ASP A 189 -4.13 4.24 -21.12
CA ASP A 189 -4.61 5.45 -21.80
C ASP A 189 -3.47 6.46 -22.00
N GLY A 190 -2.68 6.68 -20.95
CA GLY A 190 -1.52 7.56 -20.98
C GLY A 190 -0.47 7.12 -21.99
N PHE A 191 -0.14 5.83 -22.01
CA PHE A 191 0.84 5.26 -22.93
C PHE A 191 0.36 5.35 -24.39
N LYS A 192 -0.92 5.00 -24.65
CA LYS A 192 -1.53 5.08 -25.99
C LYS A 192 -1.69 6.51 -26.50
N SER A 193 -1.74 7.51 -25.62
CA SER A 193 -1.74 8.92 -26.04
C SER A 193 -0.47 9.33 -26.81
N VAL A 194 0.63 8.58 -26.66
CA VAL A 194 1.92 8.81 -27.33
C VAL A 194 2.21 7.75 -28.38
N LEU A 195 1.92 6.48 -28.06
CA LEU A 195 2.14 5.31 -28.91
C LEU A 195 0.80 4.56 -29.13
N PRO A 196 -0.06 5.02 -30.05
CA PRO A 196 -1.41 4.47 -30.22
C PRO A 196 -1.41 3.01 -30.69
N ASP A 197 -0.38 2.59 -31.42
CA ASP A 197 -0.24 1.22 -31.95
C ASP A 197 0.42 0.23 -30.97
N ALA A 198 0.61 0.63 -29.72
CA ALA A 198 1.14 -0.23 -28.67
C ALA A 198 0.16 -1.37 -28.36
N ALA A 199 0.69 -2.59 -28.26
CA ALA A 199 -0.07 -3.78 -27.93
C ALA A 199 0.02 -4.05 -26.42
N PHE A 200 -1.14 -4.31 -25.80
CA PHE A 200 -1.27 -4.61 -24.38
C PHE A 200 -1.78 -6.04 -24.21
N PHE A 201 -1.10 -6.81 -23.37
CA PHE A 201 -1.41 -8.19 -23.05
C PHE A 201 -1.84 -8.23 -21.58
N ASN A 202 -3.14 -8.24 -21.39
CA ASN A 202 -3.79 -8.05 -20.09
C ASN A 202 -4.93 -9.09 -19.88
N GLU A 203 -4.96 -10.15 -20.72
CA GLU A 203 -6.02 -11.17 -20.73
C GLU A 203 -5.98 -12.13 -19.53
N LEU A 204 -4.90 -12.13 -18.76
CA LEU A 204 -4.75 -12.91 -17.54
C LEU A 204 -4.66 -11.97 -16.34
N GLU A 205 -5.09 -12.46 -15.17
CA GLU A 205 -5.05 -11.73 -13.91
C GLU A 205 -4.24 -12.52 -12.88
N ASP A 206 -3.51 -11.78 -12.05
CA ASP A 206 -2.81 -12.33 -10.90
C ASP A 206 -3.53 -11.92 -9.61
N THR A 207 -3.27 -12.62 -8.51
CA THR A 207 -3.93 -12.36 -7.21
C THR A 207 -3.11 -11.43 -6.32
N GLY A 208 -2.08 -10.77 -6.87
CA GLY A 208 -1.09 -9.96 -6.16
C GLY A 208 0.03 -10.78 -5.52
N SER A 209 -0.06 -12.12 -5.56
CA SER A 209 0.97 -13.00 -4.99
C SER A 209 2.15 -13.21 -5.95
N PRO A 210 3.39 -13.31 -5.46
CA PRO A 210 4.55 -13.66 -6.28
C PRO A 210 4.37 -14.92 -7.13
N GLN A 211 3.70 -15.95 -6.59
CA GLN A 211 3.41 -17.15 -7.38
C GLN A 211 2.39 -16.94 -8.49
N SER A 212 1.29 -16.20 -8.25
CA SER A 212 0.33 -15.91 -9.32
C SER A 212 0.95 -15.02 -10.40
N VAL A 213 1.72 -14.00 -10.01
CA VAL A 213 2.49 -13.14 -10.92
C VAL A 213 3.42 -13.96 -11.80
N ARG A 214 4.17 -14.90 -11.21
CA ARG A 214 5.07 -15.79 -11.98
C ARG A 214 4.29 -16.58 -13.03
N GLY A 215 3.18 -17.20 -12.64
CA GLY A 215 2.36 -18.01 -13.52
C GLY A 215 1.80 -17.19 -14.70
N VAL A 216 1.27 -16.00 -14.42
CA VAL A 216 0.73 -15.08 -15.43
C VAL A 216 1.82 -14.59 -16.38
N LEU A 217 2.97 -14.14 -15.84
CA LEU A 217 4.08 -13.66 -16.65
C LEU A 217 4.63 -14.75 -17.57
N GLN A 218 4.84 -15.97 -17.06
CA GLN A 218 5.29 -17.10 -17.86
C GLN A 218 4.28 -17.44 -18.97
N ALA A 219 2.98 -17.43 -18.66
CA ALA A 219 1.95 -17.70 -19.65
C ALA A 219 1.94 -16.67 -20.79
N HIS A 220 2.07 -15.37 -20.50
CA HIS A 220 2.16 -14.35 -21.54
C HIS A 220 3.44 -14.48 -22.36
N LEU A 221 4.60 -14.68 -21.73
CA LEU A 221 5.88 -14.81 -22.43
C LEU A 221 5.93 -16.03 -23.35
N LEU A 222 5.26 -17.13 -22.99
CA LEU A 222 5.14 -18.33 -23.82
C LEU A 222 4.21 -18.14 -25.03
N ARG A 223 3.19 -17.29 -24.91
CA ARG A 223 2.14 -17.10 -25.94
C ARG A 223 2.42 -15.94 -26.88
N ASN A 224 3.21 -14.96 -26.44
CA ASN A 224 3.37 -13.69 -27.13
C ASN A 224 4.85 -13.43 -27.44
N GLU A 225 5.19 -13.38 -28.72
CA GLU A 225 6.56 -13.07 -29.15
C GLU A 225 6.87 -11.57 -29.09
N GLY A 226 8.09 -11.26 -28.68
CA GLY A 226 8.64 -9.90 -28.71
C GLY A 226 8.10 -8.95 -27.64
N ILE A 227 7.53 -9.47 -26.55
CA ILE A 227 7.27 -8.68 -25.34
C ILE A 227 8.54 -7.93 -24.95
N ASN A 228 8.40 -6.62 -24.72
CA ASN A 228 9.53 -5.75 -24.40
C ASN A 228 9.26 -4.79 -23.24
N LEU A 229 8.05 -4.81 -22.69
CA LEU A 229 7.65 -4.00 -21.55
C LEU A 229 6.76 -4.82 -20.60
N ILE A 230 6.89 -4.57 -19.30
CA ILE A 230 5.99 -5.09 -18.26
C ILE A 230 5.58 -3.89 -17.41
N PHE A 231 4.28 -3.71 -17.24
CA PHE A 231 3.71 -2.81 -16.25
C PHE A 231 3.04 -3.64 -15.15
N ALA A 232 3.28 -3.25 -13.91
CA ALA A 232 2.77 -3.93 -12.73
C ALA A 232 2.06 -2.91 -11.85
N THR A 233 0.83 -3.20 -11.44
CA THR A 233 -0.01 -2.26 -10.68
C THR A 233 0.40 -2.11 -9.21
N SER A 234 1.44 -2.83 -8.76
CA SER A 234 2.02 -2.69 -7.43
C SER A 234 3.52 -3.04 -7.40
N ASP A 235 4.22 -2.53 -6.40
CA ASP A 235 5.64 -2.83 -6.19
C ASP A 235 5.89 -4.32 -5.98
N LEU A 236 5.00 -5.01 -5.25
CA LEU A 236 5.12 -6.46 -5.02
C LEU A 236 5.08 -7.23 -6.34
N ARG A 237 4.16 -6.87 -7.24
CA ARG A 237 4.09 -7.44 -8.60
C ARG A 237 5.35 -7.12 -9.40
N ALA A 238 5.84 -5.89 -9.36
CA ALA A 238 7.06 -5.49 -10.06
C ALA A 238 8.28 -6.29 -9.55
N HIS A 239 8.41 -6.49 -8.25
CA HIS A 239 9.46 -7.29 -7.64
C HIS A 239 9.37 -8.77 -8.01
N ALA A 240 8.17 -9.34 -7.97
CA ALA A 240 7.93 -10.72 -8.38
C ALA A 240 8.21 -10.94 -9.88
N ALA A 241 7.81 -9.99 -10.73
CA ALA A 241 8.10 -10.02 -12.16
C ALA A 241 9.61 -9.99 -12.41
N ARG A 242 10.35 -9.08 -11.74
CA ARG A 242 11.81 -9.01 -11.85
C ARG A 242 12.49 -10.31 -11.40
N ALA A 243 12.07 -10.86 -10.27
CA ALA A 243 12.62 -12.13 -9.78
C ALA A 243 12.34 -13.29 -10.75
N THR A 244 11.14 -13.31 -11.35
CA THR A 244 10.76 -14.30 -12.35
C THR A 244 11.61 -14.17 -13.63
N LEU A 245 11.83 -12.95 -14.12
CA LEU A 245 12.70 -12.71 -15.27
C LEU A 245 14.13 -13.16 -15.01
N GLY A 246 14.71 -12.89 -13.84
CA GLY A 246 16.06 -13.37 -13.49
C GLY A 246 16.18 -14.89 -13.61
N ILE A 247 15.21 -15.62 -13.03
CA ILE A 247 15.15 -17.09 -13.14
C ILE A 247 15.05 -17.55 -14.61
N LEU A 248 14.21 -16.91 -15.41
CA LEU A 248 14.00 -17.29 -16.82
C LEU A 248 15.20 -16.94 -17.72
N MET A 249 15.94 -15.88 -17.37
CA MET A 249 17.10 -15.40 -18.12
C MET A 249 18.42 -16.01 -17.65
N GLY A 250 18.40 -16.81 -16.58
CA GLY A 250 19.58 -17.47 -16.02
C GLY A 250 20.48 -16.54 -15.21
N GLU A 251 19.91 -15.47 -14.63
CA GLU A 251 20.57 -14.52 -13.72
C GLU A 251 20.32 -14.86 -12.24
#